data_AF-E9FX68-F1
#
_entry.id   AF-E9FX68-F1
#
_cell.length_a   1.000
_cell.length_b   1.000
_cell.length_c   1.000
_cell.angle_alpha   90.00
_cell.angle_beta   90.00
_cell.angle_gamma   90.00
#
_symmetry.space_group_name_H-M   'P 1'
#
loop_
_entity.id
_entity.type
_entity.pdbx_description
1 polymer ?
#
loop_
_entity_poly.entity_id
_entity_poly.type
_entity_poly.pdbx_seq_one_letter_code
_entity_poly.pdbx_strand_id
1 'polypeptide(L)'
;MDPLFEDESVDVLAQENGLTDSPFQNQHSHYIQSLFETCSIEGEAIVLPTQICENASVLTEMLSSELLSEVLTLEDVQHLHSYLPVFKTDLETERQKTWAMLFSKQNFMFGNPVEHFSRKMECGLYNPDIAQTRNLFQKLQKKNVKREQRNYYFNLLQSVVMSRQQLIEAASQLPP
;
A
#
# COMPACT_ATOMS: atom_id res chain seq x y z
N MET A 1 33.10 11.51 -23.85
CA MET A 1 33.01 12.66 -22.93
C MET A 1 31.62 13.23 -23.13
N ASP A 2 30.64 12.64 -22.47
CA ASP A 2 29.31 13.22 -22.27
C ASP A 2 29.17 13.49 -20.76
N PRO A 3 28.86 14.73 -20.35
CA PRO A 3 28.91 15.15 -18.96
C PRO A 3 27.52 15.05 -18.32
N LEU A 4 27.13 13.87 -17.84
CA LEU A 4 25.98 13.69 -16.94
C LEU A 4 26.26 12.64 -15.86
N PHE A 5 27.55 12.50 -15.51
CA PHE A 5 28.00 11.95 -14.23
C PHE A 5 28.03 13.11 -13.23
N GLU A 6 26.87 13.61 -12.85
CA GLU A 6 26.75 14.21 -11.53
C GLU A 6 26.47 13.03 -10.60
N ASP A 7 27.54 12.57 -9.96
CA ASP A 7 27.45 11.90 -8.67
C ASP A 7 26.63 12.84 -7.76
N GLU A 8 25.32 12.63 -7.70
CA GLU A 8 24.62 12.90 -6.44
C GLU A 8 25.12 11.84 -5.47
N SER A 9 26.21 12.24 -4.81
CA SER A 9 26.78 11.65 -3.63
C SER A 9 25.69 11.07 -2.73
N VAL A 10 26.00 9.88 -2.25
CA VAL A 10 25.26 9.12 -1.26
C VAL A 10 25.29 9.88 0.07
N ASP A 11 24.53 10.96 0.20
CA ASP A 11 24.27 11.66 1.46
C ASP A 11 23.01 11.11 2.11
N VAL A 12 23.04 9.83 2.48
CA VAL A 12 22.03 9.24 3.39
C VAL A 12 22.68 8.44 4.53
N LEU A 13 24.01 8.50 4.71
CA LEU A 13 24.69 7.68 5.72
C LEU A 13 25.47 8.45 6.80
N ALA A 14 25.17 9.73 7.03
CA ALA A 14 25.72 10.47 8.17
C ALA A 14 24.62 10.89 9.17
N GLN A 15 24.00 9.90 9.80
CA GLN A 15 23.48 10.04 11.18
C GLN A 15 23.98 8.84 11.98
N GLU A 16 25.28 8.88 12.28
CA GLU A 16 25.87 8.11 13.37
C GLU A 16 25.42 8.76 14.68
N ASN A 17 24.25 8.35 15.18
CA ASN A 17 23.88 8.58 16.57
C ASN A 17 24.14 7.29 17.34
N GLY A 18 25.06 7.39 18.30
CA GLY A 18 25.65 6.29 19.04
C GLY A 18 24.66 5.25 19.55
N LEU A 19 24.96 4.00 19.24
CA LEU A 19 24.48 2.83 19.98
C LEU A 19 25.08 2.89 21.39
N THR A 20 24.44 3.64 22.28
CA THR A 20 24.55 3.37 23.71
C THR A 20 23.69 2.15 23.98
N ASP A 21 24.33 1.02 24.27
CA ASP A 21 23.71 -0.18 24.84
C ASP A 21 23.08 0.22 26.19
N SER A 22 21.85 0.74 26.14
CA SER A 22 21.02 0.88 27.32
C SER A 22 20.51 -0.51 27.69
N PRO A 23 20.62 -0.96 28.95
CA PRO A 23 20.17 -2.29 29.35
C PRO A 23 18.70 -2.43 28.98
N PHE A 24 18.32 -3.60 28.44
CA PHE A 24 16.95 -3.98 28.14
C PHE A 24 16.12 -3.86 29.43
N GLN A 25 15.55 -2.69 29.65
CA GLN A 25 14.77 -2.40 30.83
C GLN A 25 13.44 -3.09 30.61
N ASN A 26 13.32 -4.24 31.26
CA ASN A 26 12.14 -5.07 31.32
C ASN A 26 11.01 -4.26 31.98
N GLN A 27 10.34 -3.42 31.18
CA GLN A 27 9.14 -2.71 31.59
C GLN A 27 7.98 -3.67 31.40
N HIS A 28 7.76 -4.54 32.38
CA HIS A 28 6.40 -5.01 32.69
C HIS A 28 5.58 -3.78 33.15
N SER A 29 5.27 -2.88 32.22
CA SER A 29 4.21 -1.91 32.40
C SER A 29 2.92 -2.72 32.34
N HIS A 30 2.24 -2.85 33.48
CA HIS A 30 0.85 -3.27 33.48
C HIS A 30 0.11 -2.46 32.40
N TYR A 31 -0.44 -3.18 31.43
CA TYR A 31 -0.99 -2.66 30.18
C TYR A 31 -2.22 -1.80 30.50
N ILE A 32 -2.05 -0.49 30.64
CA ILE A 32 -3.18 0.42 30.43
C ILE A 32 -3.32 0.46 28.91
N GLN A 33 -4.15 -0.44 28.40
CA GLN A 33 -4.56 -0.40 27.01
C GLN A 33 -5.18 0.98 26.76
N SER A 34 -4.58 1.76 25.87
CA SER A 34 -5.13 3.05 25.50
C SER A 34 -6.56 2.86 25.02
N LEU A 35 -7.50 3.68 25.47
CA LEU A 35 -8.89 3.60 25.01
C LEU A 35 -9.01 3.96 23.51
N PHE A 36 -8.06 4.74 23.01
CA PHE A 36 -7.99 5.19 21.62
C PHE A 36 -6.61 4.95 21.01
N GLU A 37 -6.59 4.61 19.74
CA GLU A 37 -5.40 4.48 18.91
C GLU A 37 -5.44 5.51 17.77
N THR A 38 -4.28 6.03 17.38
CA THR A 38 -4.15 6.87 16.18
C THR A 38 -3.90 5.99 14.96
N CYS A 39 -4.74 6.12 13.96
CA CYS A 39 -4.65 5.42 12.68
C CYS A 39 -4.38 6.42 11.55
N SER A 40 -3.46 6.08 10.65
CA SER A 40 -3.17 6.81 9.41
C SER A 40 -3.92 6.16 8.24
N ILE A 41 -5.04 6.76 7.82
CA ILE A 41 -5.86 6.29 6.69
C ILE A 41 -5.77 7.32 5.57
N GLU A 42 -5.32 6.89 4.37
CA GLU A 42 -5.14 7.77 3.18
C GLU A 42 -4.33 9.06 3.42
N GLY A 43 -3.45 9.07 4.44
CA GLY A 43 -2.60 10.22 4.78
C GLY A 43 -3.18 11.13 5.87
N GLU A 44 -4.39 10.85 6.34
CA GLU A 44 -5.01 11.55 7.48
C GLU A 44 -4.86 10.74 8.77
N ALA A 45 -4.54 11.44 9.86
CA ALA A 45 -4.46 10.86 11.20
C ALA A 45 -5.84 10.94 11.86
N ILE A 46 -6.43 9.77 12.12
CA ILE A 46 -7.75 9.59 12.72
C ILE A 46 -7.58 8.87 14.05
N VAL A 47 -8.24 9.35 15.10
CA VAL A 47 -8.21 8.71 16.42
C VAL A 47 -9.45 7.83 16.55
N LEU A 48 -9.24 6.53 16.73
CA LEU A 48 -10.32 5.52 16.80
C LEU A 48 -10.27 4.77 18.12
N PRO A 49 -11.42 4.32 18.66
CA PRO A 49 -11.45 3.41 19.80
C PRO A 49 -10.66 2.13 19.51
N THR A 50 -9.80 1.74 20.43
CA THR A 50 -8.90 0.59 20.27
C THR A 50 -9.66 -0.71 20.00
N GLN A 51 -10.88 -0.85 20.55
CA GLN A 51 -11.74 -2.01 20.35
C GLN A 51 -12.17 -2.20 18.89
N ILE A 52 -12.33 -1.10 18.15
CA ILE A 52 -12.66 -1.11 16.72
C ILE A 52 -11.43 -1.52 15.91
N CYS A 53 -10.23 -1.11 16.36
CA CYS A 53 -8.98 -1.46 15.72
C CYS A 53 -8.62 -2.94 15.90
N GLU A 54 -8.83 -3.50 17.09
CA GLU A 54 -8.45 -4.88 17.43
C GLU A 54 -9.44 -5.95 16.98
N ASN A 55 -10.74 -5.62 16.88
CA ASN A 55 -11.77 -6.59 16.53
C ASN A 55 -12.44 -6.22 15.21
N ALA A 56 -12.04 -6.91 14.13
CA ALA A 56 -12.62 -6.70 12.81
C ALA A 56 -14.15 -6.89 12.78
N SER A 57 -14.69 -7.77 13.64
CA SER A 57 -16.13 -8.03 13.75
C SER A 57 -16.90 -6.79 14.19
N VAL A 58 -16.42 -6.06 15.20
CA VAL A 58 -17.04 -4.84 15.75
C VAL A 58 -17.16 -3.79 14.66
N LEU A 59 -16.09 -3.59 13.89
CA LEU A 59 -16.10 -2.64 12.78
C LEU A 59 -17.10 -3.05 11.70
N THR A 60 -17.14 -4.34 11.32
CA THR A 60 -18.10 -4.81 10.30
C THR A 60 -19.55 -4.73 10.73
N GLU A 61 -19.83 -4.87 12.03
CA GLU A 61 -21.17 -4.72 12.60
C GLU A 61 -21.58 -3.23 12.63
N MET A 62 -20.65 -2.35 12.99
CA MET A 62 -20.87 -0.90 12.95
C MET A 62 -21.11 -0.38 11.53
N LEU A 63 -20.50 -1.02 10.53
CA LEU A 63 -20.73 -0.71 9.12
C LEU A 63 -21.86 -1.54 8.50
N SER A 64 -22.84 -1.99 9.28
CA SER A 64 -24.02 -2.69 8.75
C SER A 64 -24.97 -1.74 8.03
N SER A 65 -25.70 -2.24 7.02
CA SER A 65 -26.67 -1.42 6.27
C SER A 65 -27.77 -0.89 7.18
N GLU A 66 -28.15 -1.68 8.19
CA GLU A 66 -29.20 -1.36 9.16
C GLU A 66 -28.75 -0.19 10.04
N LEU A 67 -27.60 -0.28 10.69
CA LEU A 67 -27.11 0.77 11.58
C LEU A 67 -26.82 2.07 10.82
N LEU A 68 -26.24 1.97 9.63
CA LEU A 68 -25.96 3.15 8.80
C LEU A 68 -27.26 3.84 8.35
N SER A 69 -28.34 3.10 8.11
CA SER A 69 -29.63 3.69 7.76
C SER A 69 -30.30 4.43 8.91
N GLU A 70 -29.98 4.06 10.15
CA GLU A 70 -30.50 4.72 11.36
C GLU A 70 -29.67 5.94 11.76
N VAL A 71 -28.35 5.91 11.54
CA VAL A 71 -27.41 6.94 12.02
C VAL A 71 -27.16 8.03 10.98
N LEU A 72 -27.08 7.69 9.70
CA LEU A 72 -26.69 8.64 8.66
C LEU A 72 -27.85 9.55 8.25
N THR A 73 -27.57 10.83 8.09
CA THR A 73 -28.51 11.77 7.49
C THR A 73 -28.53 11.65 5.96
N LEU A 74 -29.54 12.23 5.32
CA LEU A 74 -29.60 12.26 3.85
C LEU A 74 -28.38 12.96 3.22
N GLU A 75 -27.86 14.00 3.89
CA GLU A 75 -26.66 14.72 3.44
C GLU A 75 -25.42 13.83 3.53
N ASP A 76 -25.25 13.09 4.63
CA ASP A 76 -24.15 12.13 4.79
C ASP A 76 -24.21 11.02 3.74
N VAL A 77 -25.41 10.50 3.45
CA VAL A 77 -25.62 9.47 2.43
C VAL A 77 -25.25 10.02 1.04
N GLN A 78 -25.67 11.24 0.70
CA GLN A 78 -25.30 11.87 -0.57
C GLN A 78 -23.79 12.10 -0.68
N HIS A 79 -23.16 12.52 0.42
CA HIS A 79 -21.71 12.69 0.49
C HIS A 79 -20.98 11.35 0.32
N LEU A 80 -21.40 10.29 1.02
CA LEU A 80 -20.83 8.96 0.89
C LEU A 80 -21.00 8.38 -0.51
N HIS A 81 -22.15 8.60 -1.14
CA HIS A 81 -22.35 8.20 -2.50
C HIS A 81 -21.42 8.90 -3.50
N SER A 82 -20.80 10.04 -3.15
CA SER A 82 -19.80 10.70 -4.01
C SER A 82 -18.48 9.92 -4.11
N TYR A 83 -18.21 9.04 -3.14
CA TYR A 83 -17.06 8.13 -3.16
C TYR A 83 -17.32 6.83 -3.93
N LEU A 84 -18.56 6.57 -4.34
CA LEU A 84 -18.88 5.42 -5.18
C LEU A 84 -18.41 5.64 -6.62
N PRO A 85 -18.22 4.55 -7.40
CA PRO A 85 -17.85 4.66 -8.81
C PRO A 85 -18.84 5.49 -9.63
N VAL A 86 -18.33 6.20 -10.63
CA VAL A 86 -19.17 6.94 -11.59
C VAL A 86 -19.70 5.96 -12.64
N PHE A 87 -21.03 5.76 -12.65
CA PHE A 87 -21.71 4.89 -13.60
C PHE A 87 -22.16 5.68 -14.85
N LYS A 88 -22.09 5.03 -16.02
CA LYS A 88 -22.45 5.66 -17.31
C LYS A 88 -23.95 5.62 -17.61
N THR A 89 -24.67 4.66 -17.02
CA THR A 89 -26.10 4.42 -17.23
C THR A 89 -26.74 4.22 -15.86
N ASP A 90 -27.95 4.76 -15.68
CA ASP A 90 -28.78 4.61 -14.48
C ASP A 90 -28.02 4.79 -13.16
N LEU A 91 -27.36 5.97 -13.05
CA LEU A 91 -26.46 6.32 -11.96
C LEU A 91 -27.04 6.02 -10.58
N GLU A 92 -28.28 6.41 -10.34
CA GLU A 92 -28.90 6.29 -9.02
C GLU A 92 -29.24 4.84 -8.66
N THR A 93 -29.73 4.06 -9.63
CA THR A 93 -30.07 2.65 -9.37
C THR A 93 -28.81 1.81 -9.19
N GLU A 94 -27.77 2.04 -9.98
CA GLU A 94 -26.49 1.34 -9.84
C GLU A 94 -25.75 1.74 -8.55
N ARG A 95 -25.84 3.00 -8.12
CA ARG A 95 -25.31 3.43 -6.81
C ARG A 95 -26.04 2.74 -5.66
N GLN A 96 -27.37 2.69 -5.70
CA GLN A 96 -28.16 2.04 -4.67
C GLN A 96 -27.89 0.54 -4.60
N LYS A 97 -27.76 -0.11 -5.76
CA LYS A 97 -27.39 -1.53 -5.85
C LYS A 97 -25.98 -1.78 -5.30
N THR A 98 -25.01 -0.96 -5.70
CA THR A 98 -23.62 -1.04 -5.21
C THR A 98 -23.55 -0.85 -3.70
N TRP A 99 -24.30 0.10 -3.17
CA TRP A 99 -24.44 0.36 -1.73
C TRP A 99 -24.97 -0.87 -1.00
N ALA A 100 -26.07 -1.47 -1.48
CA ALA A 100 -26.61 -2.69 -0.90
C ALA A 100 -25.61 -3.86 -0.96
N MET A 101 -24.91 -4.03 -2.09
CA MET A 101 -23.89 -5.08 -2.26
C MET A 101 -22.70 -4.91 -1.30
N LEU A 102 -22.28 -3.66 -1.06
CA LEU A 102 -21.15 -3.33 -0.18
C LEU A 102 -21.40 -3.83 1.24
N PHE A 103 -22.60 -3.57 1.76
CA PHE A 103 -22.97 -3.91 3.14
C PHE A 103 -23.56 -5.31 3.30
N SER A 104 -24.03 -5.95 2.22
CA SER A 104 -24.43 -7.36 2.24
C SER A 104 -23.26 -8.34 2.16
N LYS A 105 -22.02 -7.88 2.41
CA LYS A 105 -20.78 -8.70 2.37
C LYS A 105 -20.55 -9.41 1.04
N GLN A 106 -21.04 -8.85 -0.07
CA GLN A 106 -20.81 -9.45 -1.40
C GLN A 106 -19.36 -9.24 -1.84
N ASN A 107 -18.88 -10.16 -2.67
CA ASN A 107 -17.55 -10.10 -3.25
C ASN A 107 -17.50 -9.09 -4.41
N PHE A 108 -16.53 -8.17 -4.37
CA PHE A 108 -16.25 -7.22 -5.45
C PHE A 108 -14.99 -7.62 -6.22
N MET A 109 -13.86 -7.64 -5.54
CA MET A 109 -12.55 -7.98 -6.12
C MET A 109 -11.72 -8.67 -5.04
N PHE A 110 -11.67 -10.00 -5.12
CA PHE A 110 -11.01 -10.87 -4.13
C PHE A 110 -11.59 -10.78 -2.71
N GLY A 111 -12.88 -10.51 -2.58
CA GLY A 111 -13.61 -10.41 -1.31
C GLY A 111 -14.43 -9.13 -1.21
N ASN A 112 -15.03 -8.91 -0.04
CA ASN A 112 -15.79 -7.71 0.26
C ASN A 112 -14.85 -6.57 0.74
N PRO A 113 -14.98 -5.33 0.23
CA PRO A 113 -14.11 -4.22 0.62
C PRO A 113 -14.16 -3.87 2.12
N VAL A 114 -15.32 -3.97 2.76
CA VAL A 114 -15.49 -3.69 4.20
C VAL A 114 -14.75 -4.71 5.04
N GLU A 115 -14.83 -5.99 4.68
CA GLU A 115 -14.07 -7.05 5.35
C GLU A 115 -12.56 -6.94 5.14
N HIS A 116 -12.14 -6.51 3.94
CA HIS A 116 -10.71 -6.23 3.69
C HIS A 116 -10.22 -5.06 4.52
N PHE A 117 -11.01 -4.00 4.64
CA PHE A 117 -10.69 -2.85 5.47
C PHE A 117 -10.60 -3.23 6.95
N SER A 118 -11.59 -3.95 7.48
CA SER A 118 -11.59 -4.38 8.89
C SER A 118 -10.42 -5.31 9.21
N ARG A 119 -10.10 -6.26 8.33
CA ARG A 119 -8.93 -7.14 8.50
C ARG A 119 -7.62 -6.36 8.45
N LYS A 120 -7.48 -5.39 7.54
CA LYS A 120 -6.28 -4.53 7.48
C LYS A 120 -6.13 -3.72 8.76
N MET A 121 -7.25 -3.28 9.34
CA MET A 121 -7.24 -2.57 10.62
C MET A 121 -6.81 -3.46 11.77
N GLU A 122 -7.38 -4.66 11.89
CA GLU A 122 -7.01 -5.69 12.87
C GLU A 122 -5.52 -6.09 12.76
N CYS A 123 -4.97 -6.12 11.56
CA CYS A 123 -3.55 -6.39 11.32
C CYS A 123 -2.63 -5.19 11.67
N GLY A 124 -3.16 -4.05 12.12
CA GLY A 124 -2.39 -2.85 12.44
C GLY A 124 -1.84 -2.12 11.22
N LEU A 125 -2.33 -2.40 10.01
CA LEU A 125 -1.78 -1.81 8.78
C LEU A 125 -1.91 -0.28 8.73
N TYR A 126 -2.90 0.26 9.44
CA TYR A 126 -3.16 1.69 9.56
C TYR A 126 -2.41 2.34 10.72
N ASN A 127 -1.60 1.63 11.49
CA ASN A 127 -0.72 2.27 12.47
C ASN A 127 0.24 3.26 11.75
N PRO A 128 0.43 4.49 12.24
CA PRO A 128 1.21 5.52 11.54
C PRO A 128 2.64 5.09 11.22
N ASP A 129 3.32 4.39 12.14
CA ASP A 129 4.71 3.97 11.95
C ASP A 129 4.81 2.88 10.87
N ILE A 130 3.85 1.95 10.87
CA ILE A 130 3.72 0.90 9.85
C ILE A 130 3.39 1.51 8.48
N ALA A 131 2.46 2.46 8.44
CA ALA A 131 2.06 3.16 7.23
C ALA A 131 3.23 3.96 6.62
N GLN A 132 4.00 4.67 7.44
CA GLN A 132 5.19 5.40 7.01
C GLN A 132 6.26 4.46 6.44
N THR A 133 6.57 3.38 7.17
CA THR A 133 7.56 2.38 6.76
C THR A 133 7.16 1.72 5.43
N ARG A 134 5.89 1.34 5.29
CA ARG A 134 5.34 0.78 4.05
C ARG A 134 5.46 1.75 2.89
N ASN A 135 5.13 3.03 3.09
CA ASN A 135 5.23 4.06 2.05
C ASN A 135 6.68 4.27 1.60
N LEU A 136 7.64 4.28 2.54
CA LEU A 136 9.07 4.35 2.22
C LEU A 136 9.50 3.12 1.40
N PHE A 137 9.11 1.93 1.84
CA PHE A 137 9.43 0.69 1.13
C PHE A 137 8.89 0.67 -0.30
N GLN A 138 7.64 1.12 -0.52
CA GLN A 138 7.06 1.25 -1.87
C GLN A 138 7.86 2.22 -2.76
N LYS A 139 8.32 3.35 -2.22
CA LYS A 139 9.18 4.29 -2.96
C LYS A 139 10.50 3.66 -3.36
N LEU A 140 11.13 2.92 -2.44
CA LEU A 140 12.39 2.21 -2.69
C LEU A 140 12.21 1.09 -3.72
N GLN A 141 11.15 0.30 -3.61
CA GLN A 141 10.83 -0.73 -4.60
C GLN A 141 10.66 -0.14 -6.00
N LYS A 142 9.93 0.98 -6.15
CA LYS A 142 9.78 1.66 -7.45
C LYS A 142 11.14 2.10 -8.02
N LYS A 143 12.05 2.61 -7.18
CA LYS A 143 13.41 2.97 -7.61
C LYS A 143 14.21 1.73 -8.05
N ASN A 144 14.13 0.64 -7.28
CA ASN A 144 14.80 -0.62 -7.59
C ASN A 144 14.31 -1.22 -8.90
N VAL A 145 13.00 -1.26 -9.15
CA VAL A 145 12.43 -1.78 -10.42
C VAL A 145 13.02 -1.03 -11.63
N LYS A 146 13.13 0.31 -11.56
CA LYS A 146 13.76 1.09 -12.64
C LYS A 146 15.24 0.75 -12.82
N ARG A 147 15.97 0.54 -11.72
CA ARG A 147 17.39 0.14 -11.77
C ARG A 147 17.55 -1.24 -12.40
N GLU A 148 16.75 -2.21 -11.96
CA GLU A 148 16.75 -3.57 -12.51
C GLU A 148 16.41 -3.57 -13.99
N GLN A 149 15.45 -2.74 -14.43
CA GLN A 149 15.12 -2.62 -15.84
C GLN A 149 16.29 -2.09 -16.68
N ARG A 150 17.06 -1.12 -16.19
CA ARG A 150 18.28 -0.64 -16.89
C ARG A 150 19.34 -1.75 -16.98
N ASN A 151 19.57 -2.45 -15.88
CA ASN A 151 20.52 -3.56 -15.84
C ASN A 151 20.10 -4.68 -16.80
N TYR A 152 18.80 -4.98 -16.87
CA TYR A 152 18.24 -5.94 -17.81
C TYR A 152 18.57 -5.57 -19.25
N TYR A 153 18.31 -4.32 -19.67
CA TYR A 153 18.60 -3.88 -21.04
C TYR A 153 20.10 -3.86 -21.34
N PHE A 154 20.94 -3.45 -20.39
CA PHE A 154 22.38 -3.47 -20.55
C PHE A 154 22.90 -4.90 -20.80
N ASN A 155 22.49 -5.85 -19.96
CA ASN A 155 22.87 -7.26 -20.09
C ASN A 155 22.33 -7.88 -21.38
N LEU A 156 21.10 -7.51 -21.78
CA LEU A 156 20.50 -7.96 -23.04
C LEU A 156 21.27 -7.43 -24.25
N LEU A 157 21.69 -6.17 -24.24
CA LEU A 157 22.49 -5.61 -25.32
C LEU A 157 23.84 -6.34 -25.44
N GLN A 158 24.50 -6.59 -24.31
CA GLN A 158 25.77 -7.32 -24.29
C GLN A 158 25.61 -8.73 -24.87
N SER A 159 24.56 -9.47 -24.49
CA SER A 159 24.33 -10.82 -25.00
C SER A 159 24.00 -10.86 -26.50
N VAL A 160 23.24 -9.88 -26.99
CA VAL A 160 22.94 -9.73 -28.44
C VAL A 160 24.21 -9.40 -29.23
N VAL A 161 25.05 -8.50 -28.74
CA VAL A 161 26.32 -8.15 -29.40
C VAL A 161 27.25 -9.35 -29.45
N MET A 162 27.40 -10.08 -28.34
CA MET A 162 28.24 -11.28 -28.27
C MET A 162 27.73 -12.39 -29.20
N SER A 163 26.43 -12.66 -29.20
CA SER A 163 25.86 -13.70 -30.09
C SER A 163 26.03 -13.35 -31.57
N ARG A 164 25.87 -12.07 -31.95
CA ARG A 164 26.14 -11.62 -33.31
C ARG A 164 27.62 -11.80 -33.68
N GLN A 165 28.54 -11.46 -32.80
CA GLN A 165 29.98 -11.65 -33.04
C GLN A 165 30.31 -13.13 -33.28
N GLN A 166 29.78 -14.02 -32.46
CA GLN A 166 29.96 -15.47 -32.61
C GLN A 166 29.44 -15.99 -33.96
N LEU A 167 28.29 -15.50 -34.42
CA LEU A 167 27.73 -15.89 -35.73
C LEU A 167 28.60 -15.42 -36.89
N ILE A 168 29.14 -14.21 -36.82
CA ILE A 168 30.04 -13.67 -37.86
C ILE A 168 31.33 -14.49 -37.90
N GLU A 169 31.92 -14.78 -36.74
CA GLU A 169 33.12 -15.61 -36.64
C GLU A 169 32.87 -17.01 -37.22
N ALA A 170 31.75 -17.65 -36.87
CA ALA A 170 31.38 -18.95 -37.42
C ALA A 170 31.23 -18.91 -38.95
N ALA A 171 30.55 -17.89 -39.49
CA ALA A 171 30.38 -17.72 -40.95
C ALA A 171 31.71 -17.48 -41.67
N SER A 172 32.65 -16.76 -41.05
CA SER A 172 33.98 -16.49 -41.64
C SER A 172 34.88 -17.72 -41.71
N GLN A 173 34.58 -18.77 -40.94
CA GLN A 173 35.34 -20.02 -40.92
C GLN A 173 34.79 -21.09 -41.89
N LEU A 174 33.65 -20.84 -42.55
CA LEU A 174 33.15 -21.73 -43.59
C LEU A 174 33.99 -21.60 -44.89
N PRO A 175 34.37 -22.71 -45.53
CA PRO A 175 35.03 -22.67 -46.83
C PRO A 175 34.08 -22.14 -47.93
N PRO A 176 34.62 -21.52 -48.99
CA PRO A 176 33.85 -20.89 -50.07
C PRO A 176 33.07 -21.88 -50.95
#